data_AF-A0A9E1KTF4-F1
#
_entry.id   AF-A0A9E1KTF4-F1
#
_cell.length_a   1.000
_cell.length_b   1.000
_cell.length_c   1.000
_cell.angle_alpha   90.00
_cell.angle_beta   90.00
_cell.angle_gamma   90.00
#
_symmetry.space_group_name_H-M   'P 1'
#
loop_
_entity.id
_entity.type
_entity.pdbx_description
1 polymer ?
#
loop_
_entity_poly.entity_id
_entity_poly.type
_entity_poly.pdbx_seq_one_letter_code
_entity_poly.pdbx_strand_id
1 'polypeptide(L)'
;MNKVRNVIIMLFAVSMAWSSTVLSQDAPKAVPVELFTCSFQDGKDMDDLNKVIARFNKWSDQHNPAYTAWVITPQFRSSDDEFQLGWIGAWADGTSMGEAWANI
;
A
#
# COMPACT_ATOMS: atom_id res chain seq x y z
N MET A 1 -50.33 31.21 -19.42
CA MET A 1 -48.85 31.19 -19.56
C MET A 1 -48.12 31.16 -18.21
N ASN A 2 -48.45 32.05 -17.26
CA ASN A 2 -47.76 32.09 -15.96
C ASN A 2 -47.96 30.84 -15.08
N LYS A 3 -49.15 30.22 -15.13
CA LYS A 3 -49.43 28.97 -14.38
C LYS A 3 -48.62 27.79 -14.91
N VAL A 4 -48.54 27.63 -16.23
CA VAL A 4 -47.75 26.56 -16.88
C VAL A 4 -46.24 26.77 -16.64
N ARG A 5 -45.76 28.02 -16.71
CA ARG A 5 -44.39 28.37 -16.35
C ARG A 5 -44.06 28.01 -14.89
N ASN A 6 -44.95 28.31 -13.96
CA ASN A 6 -44.74 28.00 -12.54
C ASN A 6 -44.77 26.49 -12.27
N VAL A 7 -45.61 25.72 -12.98
CA VAL A 7 -45.64 24.26 -12.89
C VAL A 7 -44.35 23.64 -13.42
N ILE A 8 -43.82 24.14 -14.54
CA ILE A 8 -42.53 23.67 -15.08
C ILE A 8 -41.38 23.97 -14.11
N ILE A 9 -41.36 25.16 -13.50
CA ILE A 9 -40.35 25.53 -12.50
C ILE A 9 -40.44 24.62 -11.26
N MET A 10 -41.66 24.33 -10.77
CA MET A 10 -41.83 23.41 -9.64
C MET A 10 -41.38 21.99 -9.97
N LEU A 11 -41.71 21.46 -11.15
CA LEU A 11 -41.28 20.14 -11.59
C LEU A 11 -39.75 20.02 -11.69
N PHE A 12 -39.09 21.08 -12.18
CA PHE A 12 -37.63 21.13 -12.27
C PHE A 12 -36.95 21.27 -10.90
N ALA A 13 -37.57 21.97 -9.95
CA ALA A 13 -37.06 22.07 -8.58
C ALA A 13 -37.20 20.73 -7.82
N VAL A 14 -38.28 19.99 -8.04
CA VAL A 14 -38.50 18.68 -7.43
C VAL A 14 -37.52 17.62 -7.97
N SER A 15 -37.16 17.67 -9.25
CA SER A 15 -36.18 16.72 -9.81
C SER A 15 -34.77 16.93 -9.26
N MET A 16 -34.38 18.16 -8.91
CA MET A 16 -33.08 18.42 -8.25
C MET A 16 -33.04 17.91 -6.80
N ALA A 17 -34.18 17.87 -6.10
CA ALA A 17 -34.26 17.32 -4.74
C ALA A 17 -34.07 15.78 -4.67
N TRP A 18 -34.08 15.10 -5.82
CA TRP A 18 -33.83 13.65 -5.95
C TRP A 18 -32.39 13.35 -6.39
N SER A 19 -31.51 14.35 -6.34
CA SER A 19 -30.07 14.14 -6.53
C SER A 19 -29.55 13.40 -5.32
N SER A 20 -29.54 12.07 -5.39
CA SER A 20 -28.96 11.19 -4.38
C SER A 20 -27.59 11.72 -3.95
N THR A 21 -27.35 11.82 -2.64
CA THR A 21 -25.99 12.00 -2.14
C THR A 21 -25.18 10.79 -2.60
N VAL A 22 -24.26 10.99 -3.54
CA VAL A 22 -23.23 9.98 -3.85
C VAL A 22 -22.32 9.95 -2.64
N LEU A 23 -22.60 9.05 -1.70
CA LEU A 23 -21.66 8.70 -0.65
C LEU A 23 -20.52 7.95 -1.36
N SER A 24 -19.36 8.58 -1.48
CA SER A 24 -18.15 7.79 -1.74
C SER A 24 -18.01 6.83 -0.57
N GLN A 25 -17.98 5.52 -0.84
CA GLN A 25 -17.47 4.61 0.18
C GLN A 25 -16.05 5.05 0.50
N ASP A 26 -15.76 5.27 1.78
CA ASP A 26 -14.38 5.37 2.23
C ASP A 26 -13.68 4.10 1.76
N ALA A 27 -12.83 4.23 0.75
CA ALA A 27 -12.03 3.12 0.28
C ALA A 27 -11.20 2.61 1.48
N PRO A 28 -11.04 1.29 1.65
CA PRO A 28 -10.14 0.77 2.67
C PRO A 28 -8.80 1.48 2.53
N LYS A 29 -8.26 1.98 3.65
CA LYS A 29 -6.93 2.59 3.64
C LYS A 29 -5.94 1.55 3.10
N ALA A 30 -5.38 1.83 1.92
CA ALA A 30 -4.39 0.96 1.33
C ALA A 30 -3.14 0.98 2.22
N VAL A 31 -2.72 -0.20 2.68
CA VAL A 31 -1.46 -0.39 3.38
C VAL A 31 -0.40 -0.67 2.31
N PRO A 32 0.57 0.21 2.11
CA PRO A 32 1.61 -0.03 1.12
C PRO A 32 2.51 -1.18 1.55
N VAL A 33 2.77 -2.07 0.60
CA VAL A 33 3.64 -3.23 0.77
C VAL A 33 4.61 -3.27 -0.41
N GLU A 34 5.88 -3.55 -0.12
CA GLU A 34 6.92 -3.84 -1.11
C GLU A 34 7.37 -5.29 -1.01
N LEU A 35 7.87 -5.83 -2.11
CA LEU A 35 8.49 -7.15 -2.17
C LEU A 35 9.78 -7.05 -2.97
N PHE A 36 10.90 -7.39 -2.33
CA PHE A 36 12.14 -7.70 -3.04
C PHE A 36 12.30 -9.21 -3.13
N THR A 37 12.43 -9.72 -4.35
CA THR A 37 12.79 -11.10 -4.61
C THR A 37 14.32 -11.21 -4.69
N CYS A 38 14.90 -12.12 -3.91
CA CYS A 38 16.34 -12.18 -3.67
C CYS A 38 16.87 -13.61 -3.77
N SER A 39 18.13 -13.71 -4.19
CA SER A 39 18.93 -14.93 -4.14
C SER A 39 20.24 -14.65 -3.42
N PHE A 40 20.78 -15.65 -2.74
CA PHE A 40 22.06 -15.56 -2.08
C PHE A 40 23.19 -15.45 -3.09
N GLN A 41 24.21 -14.67 -2.73
CA GLN A 41 25.50 -14.71 -3.42
C GLN A 41 26.22 -16.02 -3.08
N ASP A 42 27.22 -16.39 -3.88
CA ASP A 42 27.99 -17.62 -3.67
C ASP A 42 28.56 -17.71 -2.25
N GLY A 43 28.31 -18.85 -1.59
CA GLY A 43 28.74 -19.10 -0.21
C GLY A 43 28.01 -18.29 0.85
N LYS A 44 26.88 -17.65 0.52
CA LYS A 44 26.02 -16.94 1.47
C LYS A 44 24.76 -17.73 1.78
N ASP A 45 24.25 -17.49 2.99
CA ASP A 45 23.12 -18.21 3.54
C ASP A 45 22.29 -17.33 4.50
N MET A 46 21.34 -17.96 5.19
CA MET A 46 20.46 -17.31 6.15
C MET A 46 21.19 -16.70 7.35
N ASP A 47 22.34 -17.25 7.77
CA ASP A 47 23.10 -16.68 8.89
C ASP A 47 23.75 -15.36 8.48
N ASP A 48 24.23 -15.27 7.25
CA ASP A 48 24.70 -14.01 6.68
C ASP A 48 23.55 -13.00 6.48
N LEU A 49 22.36 -13.46 6.07
CA LEU A 49 21.16 -12.61 6.03
C LEU A 49 20.79 -12.07 7.41
N ASN A 50 20.82 -12.91 8.46
CA ASN A 50 20.50 -12.49 9.82
C ASN A 50 21.44 -11.38 10.32
N LYS A 51 22.72 -11.39 9.90
CA LYS A 51 23.66 -10.29 10.18
C LYS A 51 23.27 -9.00 9.45
N VAL A 52 22.77 -9.10 8.21
CA VAL A 52 22.26 -7.95 7.45
C VAL A 52 21.01 -7.39 8.14
N ILE A 53 20.05 -8.25 8.48
CA ILE A 53 18.82 -7.89 9.21
C ILE A 53 19.16 -7.15 10.51
N ALA A 54 20.11 -7.65 11.30
CA ALA A 54 20.48 -6.99 12.55
C ALA A 54 21.06 -5.57 12.35
N ARG A 55 21.80 -5.33 11.26
CA ARG A 55 22.28 -3.98 10.90
C ARG A 55 21.16 -3.11 10.37
N PHE A 56 20.32 -3.67 9.51
CA PHE A 56 19.19 -2.98 8.92
C PHE A 56 18.19 -2.53 9.98
N ASN A 57 17.84 -3.38 10.96
CA ASN A 57 16.94 -3.02 12.06
C ASN A 57 17.45 -1.79 12.81
N LYS A 58 18.73 -1.78 13.21
CA LYS A 58 19.33 -0.61 13.89
C LYS A 58 19.26 0.67 13.06
N TRP A 59 19.44 0.55 11.75
CA TRP A 59 19.33 1.69 10.85
C TRP A 59 17.86 2.13 10.68
N SER A 60 16.94 1.18 10.48
CA SER A 60 15.51 1.43 10.28
C SER A 60 14.87 2.04 11.52
N ASP A 61 15.25 1.60 12.73
CA ASP A 61 14.76 2.18 13.98
C ASP A 61 15.06 3.69 14.09
N GLN A 62 16.13 4.16 13.43
CA GLN A 62 16.56 5.55 13.45
C GLN A 62 16.01 6.37 12.28
N HIS A 63 15.87 5.77 11.10
CA HIS A 63 15.59 6.50 9.85
C HIS A 63 14.21 6.20 9.26
N ASN A 64 13.63 5.04 9.59
CA ASN A 64 12.35 4.59 9.06
C ASN A 64 11.55 3.83 10.14
N PRO A 65 11.15 4.50 11.24
CA PRO A 65 10.53 3.85 12.40
C PRO A 65 9.12 3.30 12.13
N ALA A 66 8.48 3.72 11.03
CA ALA A 66 7.16 3.24 10.61
C ALA A 66 7.22 1.97 9.75
N TYR A 67 8.43 1.51 9.38
CA TYR A 67 8.62 0.38 8.50
C TYR A 67 8.68 -0.93 9.28
N THR A 68 7.96 -1.93 8.77
CA THR A 68 8.04 -3.31 9.26
C THR A 68 8.43 -4.21 8.11
N ALA A 69 9.31 -5.19 8.38
CA ALA A 69 9.74 -6.14 7.38
C ALA A 69 9.64 -7.59 7.84
N TRP A 70 9.42 -8.47 6.86
CA TRP A 70 9.40 -9.91 7.02
C TRP A 70 10.22 -10.59 5.94
N VAL A 71 10.84 -11.71 6.32
CA VAL A 71 11.48 -12.63 5.39
C VAL A 71 10.52 -13.78 5.10
N ILE A 72 10.30 -14.05 3.82
CA ILE A 72 9.56 -15.22 3.34
C ILE A 72 10.49 -16.15 2.56
N THR A 73 10.36 -17.45 2.81
CA THR A 73 11.11 -18.49 2.09
C THR A 73 10.10 -19.43 1.42
N PRO A 74 9.90 -19.31 0.11
CA PRO A 74 8.88 -20.11 -0.56
C PRO A 74 9.19 -21.61 -0.46
N GLN A 75 8.18 -22.40 -0.09
CA GLN A 75 8.29 -23.86 0.08
C GLN A 75 7.87 -24.62 -1.18
N PHE A 76 6.91 -24.08 -1.93
CA PHE A 76 6.37 -24.67 -3.17
C PHE A 76 6.34 -23.60 -4.25
N ARG A 77 6.81 -23.93 -5.46
CA ARG A 77 6.92 -23.02 -6.60
C ARG A 77 6.54 -23.75 -7.89
N SER A 78 6.04 -23.04 -8.90
CA SER A 78 5.61 -23.59 -10.19
C SER A 78 6.41 -23.08 -11.40
N SER A 79 7.42 -22.22 -11.20
CA SER A 79 8.21 -21.60 -12.28
C SER A 79 9.68 -21.41 -11.87
N ASP A 80 10.56 -21.37 -12.88
CA ASP A 80 12.03 -21.38 -12.78
C ASP A 80 12.66 -20.00 -12.46
N ASP A 81 11.89 -18.91 -12.39
CA ASP A 81 12.36 -17.60 -11.90
C ASP A 81 12.52 -17.66 -10.37
N GLU A 82 13.57 -18.38 -9.94
CA GLU A 82 13.78 -18.86 -8.58
C GLU A 82 14.47 -17.82 -7.70
N PHE A 83 13.67 -17.01 -7.02
CA PHE A 83 14.17 -16.33 -5.83
C PHE A 83 14.14 -17.29 -4.63
N GLN A 84 15.24 -17.29 -3.88
CA GLN A 84 15.38 -18.11 -2.68
C GLN A 84 14.67 -17.47 -1.48
N LEU A 85 14.57 -16.15 -1.48
CA LEU A 85 14.15 -15.30 -0.38
C LEU A 85 13.27 -14.16 -0.90
N GLY A 86 12.13 -13.90 -0.27
CA GLY A 86 11.40 -12.64 -0.42
C GLY A 86 11.59 -11.77 0.82
N TRP A 87 11.96 -10.51 0.62
CA TRP A 87 11.90 -9.48 1.65
C TRP A 87 10.63 -8.67 1.46
N ILE A 88 9.71 -8.74 2.41
CA ILE A 88 8.45 -8.00 2.38
C ILE A 88 8.56 -6.83 3.35
N GLY A 89 8.42 -5.62 2.84
CA GLY A 89 8.35 -4.40 3.63
C GLY A 89 6.94 -3.82 3.64
N ALA A 90 6.55 -3.16 4.72
CA ALA A 90 5.29 -2.44 4.81
C ALA A 90 5.41 -1.17 5.66
N TRP A 91 4.53 -0.21 5.38
CA TRP A 91 4.36 1.00 6.18
C TRP A 91 2.91 1.12 6.65
N ALA A 92 2.67 1.96 7.66
CA ALA A 92 1.34 2.20 8.19
C ALA A 92 0.37 2.78 7.14
N ASP A 93 0.88 3.61 6.23
CA ASP A 93 0.13 4.26 5.15
C ASP A 93 1.05 4.79 4.03
N GLY A 94 0.45 5.29 2.95
CA GLY A 94 1.20 5.84 1.82
C GLY A 94 2.01 7.11 2.16
N THR A 95 1.62 7.87 3.19
CA THR A 95 2.36 9.07 3.62
C THR A 95 3.67 8.67 4.29
N SER A 96 3.62 7.77 5.26
CA SER A 96 4.80 7.24 5.94
C SER A 96 5.75 6.52 4.99
N MET A 97 5.22 5.81 3.98
CA MET A 97 6.05 5.29 2.88
C MET A 97 6.71 6.45 2.11
N GLY A 98 5.95 7.44 1.62
CA GLY A 98 6.50 8.55 0.86
C GLY A 98 7.60 9.32 1.60
N GLU A 99 7.43 9.56 2.90
CA GLU A 99 8.43 10.18 3.76
C GLU A 99 9.69 9.33 3.92
N ALA A 100 9.53 8.01 4.10
CA ALA A 100 10.66 7.09 4.21
C ALA A 100 11.52 7.09 2.94
N TRP A 101 10.89 6.97 1.77
CA TRP A 101 11.58 6.93 0.48
C TRP A 101 12.19 8.27 0.05
N ALA A 102 11.67 9.39 0.55
CA ALA A 102 12.25 10.70 0.27
C ALA A 102 13.59 10.94 1.00
N ASN A 103 13.89 10.14 2.03
CA ASN A 103 15.06 10.29 2.91
C ASN A 103 16.04 9.10 2.86
N ILE A 104 15.86 8.19 1.91
CA ILE A 104 16.81 7.12 1.55
C ILE A 104 17.66 7.61 0.38
#